data_AF-A0A3L8PUI6-F1
#
_entry.id   AF-A0A3L8PUI6-F1
#
_cell.length_a   1.000
_cell.length_b   1.000
_cell.length_c   1.000
_cell.angle_alpha   90.00
_cell.angle_beta   90.00
_cell.angle_gamma   90.00
#
_symmetry.space_group_name_H-M   'P 1'
#
loop_
_entity.id
_entity.type
_entity.pdbx_description
1 polymer ?
#
loop_
_entity_poly.entity_id
_entity_poly.type
_entity_poly.pdbx_seq_one_letter_code
_entity_poly.pdbx_strand_id
1 'polypeptide(L)'
;MQTDKYYKIAPFALFVKVIPLIINDLFMMFVDLKDLHPYDFTLCNPPFHKSAEEAQAGSQRKQANLNKNKQARGSQLKSSDNPLNFAGQHNELWCDGGESAFIRRMINESCQYAEQCRWFTSLVAKKENLPIIKKALKKAQVREYKIVTMSQGQKISRMICWSFIEN
;
A
#
# COMPACT_ATOMS: atom_id res chain seq x y z
N MET A 1 -19.78 -16.33 -24.54
CA MET A 1 -19.43 -14.99 -25.04
C MET A 1 -18.90 -14.20 -23.86
N GLN A 2 -17.59 -13.99 -23.85
CA GLN A 2 -16.82 -13.33 -22.79
C GLN A 2 -16.99 -11.82 -22.92
N THR A 3 -17.36 -11.14 -21.84
CA THR A 3 -17.27 -9.67 -21.78
C THR A 3 -16.36 -9.31 -20.64
N ASP A 4 -15.08 -9.15 -20.99
CA ASP A 4 -14.06 -8.56 -20.14
C ASP A 4 -14.46 -7.13 -19.78
N LYS A 5 -14.86 -6.89 -18.53
CA LYS A 5 -15.00 -5.53 -18.00
C LYS A 5 -13.61 -5.00 -17.67
N TYR A 6 -12.91 -4.54 -18.69
CA TYR A 6 -11.79 -3.63 -18.52
C TYR A 6 -12.34 -2.31 -17.99
N TYR A 7 -12.01 -1.95 -16.74
CA TYR A 7 -12.17 -0.58 -16.28
C TYR A 7 -11.25 0.30 -17.14
N LYS A 8 -11.84 1.02 -18.11
CA LYS A 8 -11.16 2.09 -18.82
C LYS A 8 -10.68 3.10 -17.79
N ILE A 9 -9.38 3.19 -17.57
CA ILE A 9 -8.77 4.35 -16.93
C ILE A 9 -9.05 5.52 -17.90
N ALA A 10 -10.00 6.38 -17.53
CA ALA A 10 -10.38 7.53 -18.34
C ALA A 10 -9.12 8.38 -18.60
N PRO A 11 -8.95 8.94 -19.82
CA PRO A 11 -7.75 9.69 -20.21
C PRO A 11 -7.62 11.07 -19.54
N PHE A 12 -8.40 11.32 -18.48
CA PHE A 12 -8.35 12.53 -17.65
C PHE A 12 -8.15 12.12 -16.18
N ALA A 13 -7.02 11.50 -15.87
CA ALA A 13 -6.57 11.30 -14.49
C ALA A 13 -5.74 12.52 -14.01
N LEU A 14 -6.38 13.70 -13.95
CA LEU A 14 -6.04 14.65 -12.88
C LEU A 14 -6.88 14.13 -11.69
N PHE A 15 -6.38 13.53 -10.62
CA PHE A 15 -5.29 13.94 -9.75
C PHE A 15 -4.71 12.70 -9.06
N VAL A 16 -3.72 12.03 -9.63
CA VAL A 16 -2.87 11.13 -8.82
C VAL A 16 -1.78 12.00 -8.19
N LYS A 17 -2.06 12.57 -7.01
CA LYS A 17 -1.02 13.22 -6.20
C LYS A 17 -0.22 12.14 -5.48
N VAL A 18 1.00 11.88 -5.96
CA VAL A 18 2.01 11.12 -5.20
C VAL A 18 2.53 12.05 -4.11
N ILE A 19 2.11 11.83 -2.86
CA ILE A 19 2.50 12.69 -1.73
C ILE A 19 3.57 11.97 -0.91
N PRO A 20 4.77 12.54 -0.76
CA PRO A 20 5.80 11.98 0.10
C PRO A 20 5.36 12.04 1.56
N LEU A 21 5.60 10.95 2.28
CA LEU A 21 5.23 10.72 3.68
C LEU A 21 6.06 11.61 4.63
N ILE A 22 5.74 12.91 4.66
CA ILE A 22 6.47 13.94 5.43
C ILE A 22 5.62 14.51 6.58
N ILE A 23 4.32 14.19 6.66
CA ILE A 23 3.39 14.82 7.61
C ILE A 23 2.85 13.80 8.64
N ASN A 24 2.63 14.28 9.86
CA ASN A 24 2.09 13.52 11.01
C ASN A 24 0.61 13.09 10.86
N ASP A 25 -0.07 13.54 9.80
CA ASP A 25 -1.47 13.25 9.50
C ASP A 25 -1.56 12.76 8.05
N LEU A 26 -2.04 11.53 7.84
CA LEU A 26 -2.04 10.91 6.52
C LEU A 26 -3.12 11.49 5.61
N PHE A 27 -4.16 12.12 6.17
CA PHE A 27 -5.38 12.48 5.43
C PHE A 27 -5.55 13.99 5.20
N MET A 28 -4.91 14.83 6.00
CA MET A 28 -4.97 16.29 5.87
C MET A 28 -4.61 16.84 4.48
N MET A 29 -3.84 16.12 3.66
CA MET A 29 -3.51 16.55 2.29
C MET A 29 -4.45 16.01 1.20
N PHE A 30 -5.32 15.03 1.52
CA PHE A 30 -6.29 14.48 0.56
C PHE A 30 -7.54 15.36 0.44
N VAL A 31 -7.75 16.28 1.36
CA VAL A 31 -9.00 17.05 1.46
C VAL A 31 -8.71 18.52 1.18
N ASP A 32 -8.92 18.94 -0.05
CA ASP A 32 -9.17 20.35 -0.32
C ASP A 32 -10.59 20.64 0.19
N LEU A 33 -10.72 21.46 1.24
CA LEU A 33 -12.00 21.78 1.89
C LEU A 33 -13.01 22.52 0.96
N LYS A 34 -12.63 22.76 -0.29
CA LYS A 34 -13.42 23.48 -1.29
C LYS A 34 -14.23 22.59 -2.23
N ASP A 35 -13.89 21.30 -2.34
CA ASP A 35 -14.65 20.37 -3.18
C ASP A 35 -15.63 19.57 -2.33
N LEU A 36 -16.92 19.91 -2.45
CA LEU A 36 -18.05 19.25 -1.78
C LEU A 36 -18.29 17.80 -2.26
N HIS A 37 -17.44 17.26 -3.14
CA HIS A 37 -17.61 15.94 -3.73
C HIS A 37 -16.82 14.89 -2.94
N PRO A 38 -17.49 13.86 -2.42
CA PRO A 38 -16.80 12.77 -1.74
C PRO A 38 -15.92 12.00 -2.73
N TYR A 39 -14.68 11.73 -2.34
CA TYR A 39 -13.77 10.89 -3.11
C TYR A 39 -14.29 9.44 -3.19
N ASP A 40 -14.19 8.82 -4.37
CA ASP A 40 -14.61 7.42 -4.53
C ASP A 40 -13.73 6.46 -3.71
N PHE A 41 -12.41 6.65 -3.76
CA PHE A 41 -11.49 5.84 -2.97
C PHE A 41 -10.13 6.51 -2.70
N THR A 42 -9.44 6.04 -1.66
CA THR A 42 -8.00 6.28 -1.44
C THR A 42 -7.18 5.07 -1.86
N LEU A 43 -5.91 5.25 -2.21
CA LEU A 43 -4.97 4.15 -2.48
C LEU A 43 -3.68 4.39 -1.70
N CYS A 44 -3.23 3.37 -0.98
CA CYS A 44 -2.01 3.43 -0.18
C CYS A 44 -1.15 2.18 -0.36
N ASN A 45 0.16 2.38 -0.54
CA ASN A 45 1.16 1.32 -0.44
C ASN A 45 2.08 1.62 0.76
N PRO A 46 1.84 1.02 1.93
CA PRO A 46 2.51 1.39 3.17
C PRO A 46 3.98 0.94 3.21
N PRO A 47 4.83 1.59 4.02
CA PRO A 47 6.20 1.14 4.25
C PRO A 47 6.26 -0.29 4.81
N PHE A 48 7.16 -1.12 4.28
CA PHE A 48 7.16 -2.57 4.55
C PHE A 48 7.96 -2.99 5.80
N HIS A 49 8.92 -2.16 6.22
CA HIS A 49 9.90 -2.48 7.25
C HIS A 49 9.67 -1.67 8.52
N LYS A 50 10.10 -2.20 9.68
CA LYS A 50 9.97 -1.52 10.98
C LYS A 50 11.12 -0.57 11.27
N SER A 51 12.28 -0.78 10.65
CA SER A 51 13.48 0.03 10.82
C SER A 51 14.33 0.03 9.56
N ALA A 52 15.30 0.94 9.52
CA ALA A 52 16.33 0.97 8.49
C ALA A 52 17.13 -0.35 8.41
N GLU A 53 17.44 -0.97 9.56
CA GLU A 53 18.18 -2.25 9.55
C GLU A 53 17.35 -3.38 8.93
N GLU A 54 16.04 -3.45 9.21
CA GLU A 54 15.17 -4.46 8.59
C GLU A 54 15.05 -4.22 7.07
N ALA A 55 15.02 -2.95 6.63
CA ALA A 55 15.01 -2.60 5.21
C ALA A 55 16.32 -3.00 4.50
N GLN A 56 17.47 -2.75 5.12
CA GLN A 56 18.78 -3.16 4.60
C GLN A 56 18.90 -4.69 4.53
N ALA A 57 18.54 -5.41 5.60
CA ALA A 57 18.58 -6.87 5.63
C ALA A 57 17.63 -7.48 4.59
N GLY A 58 16.43 -6.92 4.42
CA GLY A 58 15.48 -7.33 3.39
C GLY A 58 16.03 -7.13 1.97
N SER A 59 16.72 -6.01 1.73
CA SER A 59 17.37 -5.71 0.45
C SER A 59 18.50 -6.69 0.13
N GLN A 60 19.37 -6.98 1.11
CA GLN A 60 20.45 -7.95 0.96
C GLN A 60 19.93 -9.36 0.63
N ARG A 61 18.88 -9.82 1.32
CA ARG A 61 18.25 -11.13 1.05
C ARG A 61 17.65 -11.20 -0.37
N LYS A 62 16.97 -10.14 -0.82
CA LYS A 62 16.44 -10.07 -2.19
C LYS A 62 17.55 -10.12 -3.23
N GLN A 63 18.66 -9.41 -2.99
CA GLN A 63 19.81 -9.41 -3.88
C GLN A 63 20.47 -10.81 -3.96
N ALA A 64 20.64 -11.49 -2.82
CA ALA A 64 21.14 -12.86 -2.78
C ALA A 64 20.23 -13.82 -3.56
N ASN A 65 18.90 -13.71 -3.42
CA ASN A 65 17.94 -14.55 -4.14
C ASN A 65 17.92 -14.27 -5.65
N LEU A 66 18.09 -13.00 -6.06
CA LEU A 66 18.21 -12.63 -7.47
C LEU A 66 19.51 -13.20 -8.08
N ASN A 67 20.63 -13.12 -7.36
CA ASN A 67 21.90 -13.66 -7.82
C ASN A 67 21.87 -15.19 -7.95
N LYS A 68 21.25 -15.89 -6.99
CA LYS A 68 21.01 -17.35 -7.09
C LYS A 68 20.16 -17.71 -8.31
N ASN A 69 19.10 -16.94 -8.59
CA ASN A 69 18.26 -17.16 -9.78
C ASN A 69 18.98 -16.85 -11.09
N LYS A 70 19.89 -15.86 -11.13
CA LYS A 70 20.74 -15.58 -12.30
C LYS A 70 21.72 -16.73 -12.57
N GLN A 71 22.35 -17.26 -11.52
CA GLN A 71 23.23 -18.43 -11.63
C GLN A 71 22.48 -19.67 -12.15
N ALA A 72 21.27 -19.93 -11.63
CA ALA A 72 20.45 -21.06 -12.06
C ALA A 72 19.94 -20.95 -13.52
N ARG A 73 19.88 -19.74 -14.09
CA ARG A 73 19.43 -19.50 -15.47
C ARG A 73 20.56 -19.35 -16.49
N GLY A 74 21.81 -19.56 -16.08
CA GLY A 74 22.97 -19.50 -16.98
C GLY A 74 23.21 -18.13 -17.64
N SER A 75 22.56 -17.05 -17.19
CA SER A 75 22.67 -15.74 -17.83
C SER A 75 23.96 -15.03 -17.39
N GLN A 76 24.99 -15.03 -18.24
CA GLN A 76 26.20 -14.23 -18.06
C GLN A 76 26.00 -12.75 -18.46
N LEU A 77 24.98 -12.07 -17.94
CA LEU A 77 24.95 -10.61 -18.04
C LEU A 77 25.77 -10.02 -16.89
N LYS A 78 26.76 -9.19 -17.26
CA LYS A 78 27.60 -8.39 -16.35
C LYS A 78 26.74 -7.80 -15.23
N SER A 79 27.26 -7.88 -14.01
CA SER A 79 26.72 -7.18 -12.84
C SER A 79 26.69 -5.68 -13.14
N SER A 80 25.59 -5.18 -13.68
CA SER A 80 25.36 -3.75 -13.76
C SER A 80 25.28 -3.25 -12.32
N ASP A 81 26.17 -2.34 -11.94
CA ASP A 81 26.11 -1.47 -10.75
C ASP A 81 24.90 -0.53 -10.82
N ASN A 82 23.74 -1.05 -11.20
CA ASN A 82 22.53 -0.27 -11.27
C ASN A 82 21.89 -0.33 -9.88
N PRO A 83 21.78 0.80 -9.16
CA PRO A 83 21.04 0.83 -7.91
C PRO A 83 19.65 0.26 -8.18
N LEU A 84 19.30 -0.81 -7.46
CA LEU A 84 18.04 -1.52 -7.66
C LEU A 84 16.85 -0.55 -7.51
N ASN A 85 15.77 -0.81 -8.25
CA ASN A 85 14.46 -0.15 -8.15
C ASN A 85 13.77 -0.28 -6.76
N PHE A 86 14.51 -0.66 -5.71
CA PHE A 86 14.10 -0.59 -4.31
C PHE A 86 14.66 0.64 -3.59
N ALA A 87 15.28 1.58 -4.33
CA ALA A 87 15.74 2.89 -3.84
C ALA A 87 14.58 3.86 -3.57
N GLY A 88 13.52 3.39 -2.91
CA GLY A 88 12.52 4.29 -2.34
C GLY A 88 13.20 5.23 -1.33
N GLN A 89 12.63 6.42 -1.14
CA GLN A 89 13.12 7.34 -0.11
C GLN A 89 13.07 6.67 1.28
N HIS A 90 13.88 7.12 2.24
CA HIS A 90 14.02 6.47 3.56
C HIS A 90 12.65 6.20 4.24
N ASN A 91 11.71 7.14 4.13
CA ASN A 91 10.35 7.04 4.69
C ASN A 91 9.39 6.12 3.90
N GLU A 92 9.72 5.71 2.68
CA GLU A 92 8.94 4.74 1.89
C GLU A 92 9.32 3.29 2.24
N LEU A 93 10.50 3.09 2.81
CA LEU A 93 11.02 1.77 3.12
C LEU A 93 10.63 1.30 4.52
N TRP A 94 10.67 2.18 5.53
CA TRP A 94 10.31 1.81 6.90
C TRP A 94 9.51 2.89 7.64
N CYS A 95 8.80 2.43 8.67
CA CYS A 95 8.19 3.27 9.69
C CYS A 95 8.17 2.53 11.03
N ASP A 96 8.12 3.27 12.14
CA ASP A 96 8.03 2.64 13.46
C ASP A 96 6.80 1.73 13.56
N GLY A 97 7.02 0.48 13.98
CA GLY A 97 5.98 -0.55 14.04
C GLY A 97 5.58 -1.15 12.67
N GLY A 98 6.17 -0.66 11.58
CA GLY A 98 6.04 -1.17 10.21
C GLY A 98 4.63 -1.10 9.64
N GLU A 99 4.41 -1.85 8.54
CA GLU A 99 3.16 -1.92 7.78
C GLU A 99 1.90 -1.99 8.67
N SER A 100 1.88 -2.87 9.68
CA SER A 100 0.71 -3.02 10.56
C SER A 100 0.39 -1.79 11.39
N ALA A 101 1.41 -1.08 11.90
CA ALA A 101 1.20 0.10 12.72
C ALA A 101 0.75 1.29 11.86
N PHE A 102 1.33 1.41 10.67
CA PHE A 102 0.93 2.38 9.68
C PHE A 102 -0.53 2.23 9.27
N ILE A 103 -0.93 1.03 8.84
CA ILE A 103 -2.31 0.77 8.43
C ILE A 103 -3.28 0.99 9.60
N ARG A 104 -2.90 0.59 10.82
CA ARG A 104 -3.73 0.85 12.01
C ARG A 104 -3.94 2.36 12.24
N ARG A 105 -2.90 3.18 12.05
CA ARG A 105 -3.01 4.64 12.14
C ARG A 105 -3.96 5.17 11.08
N MET A 106 -3.77 4.74 9.82
CA MET A 106 -4.62 5.10 8.69
C MET A 106 -6.10 4.77 8.96
N ILE A 107 -6.40 3.60 9.53
CA ILE A 107 -7.78 3.23 9.90
C ILE A 107 -8.35 4.20 10.96
N ASN A 108 -7.58 4.56 11.99
CA ASN A 108 -8.08 5.46 13.04
C ASN A 108 -8.29 6.89 12.52
N GLU A 109 -7.37 7.40 11.70
CA GLU A 109 -7.48 8.76 11.15
C GLU A 109 -8.64 8.85 10.14
N SER A 110 -8.88 7.80 9.36
CA SER A 110 -9.97 7.77 8.37
C SER A 110 -11.37 8.01 8.94
N CYS A 111 -11.58 7.79 10.25
CA CYS A 111 -12.83 8.11 10.93
C CYS A 111 -13.22 9.59 10.82
N GLN A 112 -12.23 10.50 10.81
CA GLN A 112 -12.47 11.94 10.69
C GLN A 112 -12.89 12.35 9.27
N TYR A 113 -12.71 11.46 8.30
CA TYR A 113 -12.94 11.69 6.88
C TYR A 113 -14.05 10.78 6.33
N ALA A 114 -14.83 10.16 7.22
CA ALA A 114 -15.84 9.16 6.90
C ALA A 114 -16.86 9.61 5.84
N GLU A 115 -17.27 10.88 5.86
CA GLU A 115 -18.25 11.45 4.92
C GLU A 115 -17.61 11.92 3.60
N GLN A 116 -16.29 12.05 3.57
CA GLN A 116 -15.54 12.64 2.45
C GLN A 116 -14.94 11.59 1.53
N CYS A 117 -14.94 10.31 1.91
CA CYS A 117 -14.43 9.23 1.07
C CYS A 117 -15.29 7.97 1.19
N ARG A 118 -15.72 7.40 0.06
CA ARG A 118 -16.53 6.17 0.05
C ARG A 118 -15.70 4.95 0.45
N TRP A 119 -14.47 4.82 -0.07
CA TRP A 119 -13.60 3.68 0.19
C TRP A 119 -12.18 4.06 0.56
N PHE A 120 -11.78 3.74 1.77
CA PHE A 120 -10.37 3.79 2.13
C PHE A 120 -9.69 2.48 1.72
N THR A 121 -8.51 2.54 1.08
CA THR A 121 -7.79 1.31 0.68
C THR A 121 -6.30 1.34 1.00
N SER A 122 -5.74 0.17 1.26
CA SER A 122 -4.30 -0.01 1.46
C SER A 122 -3.84 -1.40 1.00
N LEU A 123 -2.62 -1.47 0.48
CA LEU A 123 -1.95 -2.73 0.20
C LEU A 123 -1.40 -3.35 1.48
N VAL A 124 -1.44 -4.68 1.55
CA VAL A 124 -0.86 -5.48 2.63
C VAL A 124 0.05 -6.53 2.03
N ALA A 125 1.34 -6.40 2.27
CA ALA A 125 2.35 -7.33 1.81
C ALA A 125 2.43 -8.57 2.72
N LYS A 126 2.38 -8.40 4.05
CA LYS A 126 2.58 -9.49 5.02
C LYS A 126 1.22 -9.99 5.55
N LYS A 127 0.90 -11.27 5.31
CA LYS A 127 -0.39 -11.88 5.75
C LYS A 127 -0.53 -11.86 7.28
N GLU A 128 0.59 -11.84 7.98
CA GLU A 128 0.71 -11.80 9.43
C GLU A 128 0.13 -10.52 10.03
N ASN A 129 0.00 -9.46 9.22
CA ASN A 129 -0.58 -8.18 9.65
C ASN A 129 -2.12 -8.20 9.67
N LEU A 130 -2.77 -9.14 8.96
CA LEU A 130 -4.23 -9.16 8.83
C LEU A 130 -4.99 -9.26 10.17
N PRO A 131 -4.58 -10.08 11.16
CA PRO A 131 -5.29 -10.14 12.44
C PRO A 131 -5.31 -8.79 13.16
N ILE A 132 -4.18 -8.06 13.14
CA ILE A 132 -4.06 -6.73 13.76
C ILE A 132 -4.94 -5.72 13.02
N ILE A 133 -4.90 -5.73 11.69
CA ILE A 133 -5.70 -4.86 10.82
C ILE A 133 -7.20 -5.09 11.05
N LYS A 134 -7.66 -6.36 11.04
CA LYS A 134 -9.07 -6.70 11.31
C LYS A 134 -9.53 -6.21 12.69
N LYS A 135 -8.68 -6.33 13.71
CA LYS A 135 -8.98 -5.80 15.05
C LYS A 135 -9.09 -4.27 15.04
N ALA A 136 -8.24 -3.57 14.29
CA ALA A 136 -8.31 -2.13 14.13
C ALA A 136 -9.60 -1.68 13.42
N LEU A 137 -9.95 -2.33 12.30
CA LEU A 137 -11.21 -2.08 11.57
C LEU A 137 -12.44 -2.25 12.47
N LYS A 138 -12.49 -3.34 13.24
CA LYS A 138 -13.57 -3.58 14.21
C LYS A 138 -13.62 -2.49 15.28
N LYS A 139 -12.46 -2.06 15.81
CA LYS A 139 -12.38 -1.01 16.83
C LYS A 139 -12.84 0.35 16.29
N ALA A 140 -12.51 0.65 15.04
CA ALA A 140 -12.92 1.88 14.35
C ALA A 140 -14.40 1.87 13.95
N GLN A 141 -15.12 0.76 14.13
CA GLN A 141 -16.54 0.62 13.79
C GLN A 141 -16.82 0.90 12.31
N VAL A 142 -15.91 0.44 11.42
CA VAL A 142 -16.17 0.49 9.97
C VAL A 142 -17.44 -0.29 9.66
N ARG A 143 -18.28 0.23 8.76
CA ARG A 143 -19.54 -0.43 8.37
C ARG A 143 -19.29 -1.66 7.52
N GLU A 144 -18.36 -1.52 6.58
CA GLU A 144 -18.00 -2.57 5.64
C GLU A 144 -16.49 -2.61 5.45
N TYR A 145 -15.93 -3.82 5.33
CA TYR A 145 -14.57 -3.98 4.82
C TYR A 145 -14.44 -5.24 3.95
N LYS A 146 -13.53 -5.17 2.97
CA LYS A 146 -13.19 -6.25 2.05
C LYS A 146 -11.68 -6.49 2.06
N ILE A 147 -11.28 -7.74 1.85
CA ILE A 147 -9.88 -8.12 1.69
C ILE A 147 -9.77 -8.91 0.39
N VAL A 148 -9.16 -8.29 -0.61
CA VAL A 148 -8.95 -8.89 -1.93
C VAL A 148 -7.54 -9.45 -1.99
N THR A 149 -7.40 -10.75 -2.27
CA THR A 149 -6.08 -11.36 -2.47
C THR A 149 -5.66 -11.17 -3.93
N MET A 150 -4.42 -10.76 -4.13
CA MET A 150 -3.83 -10.52 -5.45
C MET A 150 -2.56 -11.34 -5.58
N SER A 151 -2.35 -11.95 -6.74
CA SER A 151 -1.17 -12.77 -7.02
C SER A 151 -0.56 -12.39 -8.36
N GLN A 152 0.73 -12.08 -8.37
CA GLN A 152 1.51 -11.87 -9.60
C GLN A 152 2.82 -12.64 -9.50
N GLY A 153 2.93 -13.72 -10.26
CA GLY A 153 4.04 -14.66 -10.17
C GLY A 153 4.17 -15.22 -8.74
N GLN A 154 5.36 -15.09 -8.16
CA GLN A 154 5.67 -15.56 -6.79
C GLN A 154 5.21 -14.58 -5.69
N LYS A 155 4.73 -13.38 -6.05
CA LYS A 155 4.32 -12.35 -5.08
C LYS A 155 2.82 -12.45 -4.83
N ILE A 156 2.46 -12.72 -3.59
CA ILE A 156 1.08 -12.64 -3.09
C ILE A 156 0.96 -11.37 -2.25
N SER A 157 0.07 -10.46 -2.65
CA SER A 157 -0.31 -9.28 -1.89
C SER A 157 -1.81 -9.29 -1.61
N ARG A 158 -2.26 -8.39 -0.74
CA ARG A 158 -3.68 -8.19 -0.47
C ARG A 158 -4.00 -6.72 -0.56
N MET A 159 -5.21 -6.40 -0.97
CA MET A 159 -5.77 -5.07 -0.84
C MET A 159 -6.84 -5.13 0.23
N ILE A 160 -6.73 -4.28 1.25
CA ILE A 160 -7.80 -4.06 2.20
C ILE A 160 -8.57 -2.82 1.77
N CYS A 161 -9.89 -2.88 1.86
CA CYS A 161 -10.78 -1.75 1.58
C CYS A 161 -11.76 -1.62 2.75
N TRP A 162 -12.04 -0.42 3.23
CA TRP A 162 -13.04 -0.19 4.28
C TRP A 162 -13.83 1.08 4.04
N SER A 163 -15.05 1.12 4.58
CA SER A 163 -15.98 2.23 4.46
C SER A 163 -16.73 2.48 5.76
N PHE A 164 -17.05 3.75 6.02
CA PHE A 164 -17.89 4.19 7.13
C PHE A 164 -19.32 4.51 6.71
N ILE A 165 -19.61 4.52 5.40
CA ILE A 165 -20.92 4.77 4.82
C ILE A 165 -21.50 3.46 4.26
N GLU A 166 -22.80 3.46 4.00
CA GLU A 166 -23.48 2.35 3.33
C GLU A 166 -23.24 2.46 1.82
N ASN A 167 -22.83 1.36 1.18
CA ASN A 167 -22.45 1.32 -0.23
C ASN A 167 -23.37 0.44 -1.07
#